data_AF-A0A3D5YG87-F1
#
_entry.id   AF-A0A3D5YG87-F1
#
_cell.length_a   1.000
_cell.length_b   1.000
_cell.length_c   1.000
_cell.angle_alpha   90.00
_cell.angle_beta   90.00
_cell.angle_gamma   90.00
#
_symmetry.space_group_name_H-M   'P 1'
#
loop_
_entity.id
_entity.type
_entity.pdbx_description
1 polymer ?
#
loop_
_entity_poly.entity_id
_entity_poly.type
_entity_poly.pdbx_seq_one_letter_code
_entity_poly.pdbx_strand_id
1 'polypeptide(L)'
;MEELKNYLSPELINRIDYKIVFRHLSKLMLTNIMKIKLNEYLAARKDQPEVKIPKYTNKNIEEMIDKIYDPQYGARPIERYIQDVIEPEIIKHILQKK
;
A
#
# COMPACT_ATOMS: atom_id res chain seq x y z
N MET A 1 24.85 -10.30 4.03
CA MET A 1 25.63 -10.81 2.88
C MET A 1 26.51 -11.98 3.29
N GLU A 2 27.24 -11.90 4.42
CA GLU A 2 27.94 -13.07 4.98
C GLU A 2 26.99 -14.20 5.33
N GLU A 3 25.82 -13.90 5.90
CA GLU A 3 24.83 -14.94 6.17
C GLU A 3 24.38 -15.71 4.92
N LEU A 4 24.34 -15.07 3.74
CA LEU A 4 23.94 -15.74 2.51
C LEU A 4 24.94 -16.83 2.09
N LYS A 5 26.22 -16.67 2.45
CA LYS A 5 27.29 -17.67 2.19
C LYS A 5 27.12 -18.94 3.04
N ASN A 6 26.36 -18.85 4.14
CA ASN A 6 26.05 -20.00 4.98
C ASN A 6 24.91 -20.85 4.41
N TYR A 7 24.10 -20.30 3.49
CA TYR A 7 22.93 -20.98 2.92
C TYR A 7 23.05 -21.31 1.43
N LEU A 8 23.93 -20.63 0.68
CA LEU A 8 24.09 -20.82 -0.77
C LEU A 8 25.53 -21.21 -1.11
N SER A 9 25.69 -22.08 -2.11
CA SER A 9 27.02 -22.53 -2.55
C SER A 9 27.81 -21.40 -3.22
N PRO A 10 29.15 -21.41 -3.12
CA PRO A 10 30.00 -20.40 -3.75
C PRO A 10 29.81 -20.31 -5.27
N GLU A 11 29.58 -21.45 -5.95
CA GLU A 11 29.37 -21.48 -7.41
C GLU A 11 28.11 -20.72 -7.82
N LEU A 12 27.04 -20.84 -7.03
CA LEU A 12 25.77 -20.16 -7.30
C LEU A 12 25.88 -18.66 -7.03
N ILE A 13 26.53 -18.25 -5.94
CA ILE A 13 26.74 -16.83 -5.61
C ILE A 13 27.53 -16.13 -6.71
N ASN A 14 28.48 -16.84 -7.33
CA ASN A 14 29.31 -16.34 -8.41
C ASN A 14 28.58 -16.29 -9.77
N ARG A 15 27.42 -16.94 -9.92
CA ARG A 15 26.57 -16.88 -11.12
C ARG A 15 25.51 -15.76 -11.09
N ILE A 16 25.46 -14.97 -10.02
CA ILE A 16 24.53 -13.84 -9.89
C ILE A 16 25.25 -12.56 -10.30
N ASP A 17 24.95 -12.06 -11.50
CA ASP A 17 25.59 -10.86 -12.07
C ASP A 17 25.28 -9.59 -11.28
N TYR A 18 24.02 -9.43 -10.83
CA TYR A 18 23.59 -8.25 -10.10
C TYR A 18 22.76 -8.61 -8.86
N LYS A 19 23.03 -7.87 -7.78
CA LYS A 19 22.36 -8.04 -6.49
C LYS A 19 21.62 -6.74 -6.17
N ILE A 20 20.31 -6.81 -6.03
CA ILE A 20 19.47 -5.66 -5.72
C ILE A 20 19.10 -5.71 -4.24
N VAL A 21 19.50 -4.68 -3.48
CA VAL A 21 19.13 -4.55 -2.07
C VAL A 21 17.93 -3.62 -1.96
N PHE A 22 16.78 -4.18 -1.56
CA PHE A 22 15.59 -3.40 -1.29
C PHE A 22 15.72 -2.70 0.06
N ARG A 23 15.57 -1.38 0.06
CA ARG A 23 15.51 -0.58 1.30
C ARG A 23 14.08 -0.59 1.84
N HIS A 24 13.96 -0.45 3.16
CA HIS A 24 12.66 -0.25 3.80
C HIS A 24 11.95 0.98 3.23
N LEU A 25 10.63 0.87 3.09
CA LEU A 25 9.81 1.98 2.64
C LEU A 25 9.73 3.03 3.76
N SER A 26 10.07 4.28 3.42
CA SER A 26 9.84 5.38 4.36
C SER A 26 8.35 5.66 4.50
N LYS A 27 7.97 6.28 5.61
CA LYS A 27 6.59 6.74 5.83
C LYS A 27 6.09 7.63 4.69
N LEU A 28 6.93 8.53 4.19
CA LEU A 28 6.62 9.39 3.03
C LEU A 28 6.34 8.56 1.76
N MET A 29 7.14 7.53 1.51
CA MET A 29 6.91 6.63 0.37
C MET A 29 5.57 5.89 0.52
N LEU A 30 5.24 5.42 1.73
CA LEU A 30 3.97 4.77 2.01
C LEU A 30 2.78 5.71 1.83
N THR A 31 2.88 6.97 2.25
CA THR A 31 1.86 8.00 1.99
C THR A 31 1.60 8.18 0.49
N ASN A 32 2.66 8.20 -0.32
CA ASN A 32 2.52 8.30 -1.77
C ASN A 32 1.92 7.04 -2.38
N ILE A 33 2.31 5.85 -1.91
CA ILE A 33 1.73 4.58 -2.34
C ILE A 33 0.24 4.53 -2.01
N MET A 34 -0.16 4.95 -0.81
CA MET A 34 -1.56 4.99 -0.39
C MET A 34 -2.39 5.95 -1.26
N LYS A 35 -1.84 7.13 -1.62
CA LYS A 35 -2.48 8.05 -2.58
C LYS A 35 -2.74 7.38 -3.93
N ILE A 36 -1.73 6.72 -4.48
CA ILE A 36 -1.85 6.03 -5.78
C ILE A 36 -2.91 4.94 -5.69
N LYS A 37 -2.83 4.07 -4.67
CA LYS A 37 -3.77 2.96 -4.49
C LYS A 37 -5.21 3.40 -4.26
N LEU A 38 -5.41 4.45 -3.45
CA LEU A 38 -6.73 5.06 -3.28
C LEU A 38 -7.26 5.64 -4.60
N ASN A 39 -6.43 6.36 -5.34
CA ASN A 39 -6.84 6.93 -6.63
C ASN A 39 -7.22 5.84 -7.63
N GLU A 40 -6.45 4.75 -7.72
CA GLU A 40 -6.76 3.58 -8.54
C GLU A 40 -8.09 2.94 -8.13
N TYR A 41 -8.28 2.71 -6.82
CA TYR A 41 -9.49 2.12 -6.27
C TYR A 41 -10.75 2.95 -6.56
N LEU A 42 -10.63 4.28 -6.43
CA LEU A 42 -11.74 5.22 -6.66
C LEU A 42 -11.99 5.41 -8.16
N ALA A 43 -10.95 5.48 -8.98
CA ALA A 43 -11.06 5.60 -10.43
C ALA A 43 -11.82 4.42 -11.04
N ALA A 44 -11.58 3.20 -10.55
CA ALA A 44 -12.32 1.99 -10.98
C ALA A 44 -13.83 2.05 -10.70
N ARG A 45 -14.29 2.98 -9.85
CA ARG A 45 -15.70 3.17 -9.46
C ARG A 45 -16.29 4.50 -9.93
N LYS A 46 -15.53 5.30 -10.68
CA LYS A 46 -15.90 6.66 -11.09
C LYS A 46 -17.10 6.70 -12.05
N ASP A 47 -17.27 5.66 -12.86
CA ASP A 47 -18.37 5.57 -13.82
C ASP A 47 -19.69 5.11 -13.20
N GLN A 48 -19.72 4.85 -11.89
CA GLN A 48 -20.96 4.53 -11.18
C GLN A 48 -21.69 5.83 -10.80
N PRO A 49 -22.81 6.17 -11.47
CA PRO A 49 -23.45 7.48 -11.35
C PRO A 49 -23.99 7.77 -9.94
N GLU A 50 -24.21 6.75 -9.12
CA GLU A 50 -24.73 6.88 -7.75
C GLU A 50 -23.61 7.07 -6.69
N VAL A 51 -22.33 6.95 -7.07
CA VAL A 51 -21.22 6.96 -6.12
C VAL A 51 -20.59 8.36 -6.02
N LYS A 52 -20.94 9.09 -4.96
CA LYS A 52 -20.18 10.28 -4.55
C LYS A 52 -18.87 9.85 -3.90
N ILE A 53 -17.80 9.83 -4.70
CA ILE A 53 -16.45 9.50 -4.24
C ILE A 53 -15.99 10.54 -3.19
N PRO A 54 -15.66 10.12 -1.94
CA PRO A 54 -15.13 11.02 -0.94
C PRO A 54 -13.75 11.57 -1.37
N LYS A 55 -13.52 12.86 -1.13
CA LYS A 55 -12.21 13.49 -1.36
C LYS A 55 -11.35 13.30 -0.11
N TYR A 56 -10.20 12.63 -0.27
CA TYR A 56 -9.21 12.49 0.78
C TYR A 56 -8.18 13.62 0.69
N THR A 57 -7.97 14.33 1.80
CA THR A 57 -6.87 15.31 1.88
C THR A 57 -5.55 14.61 2.16
N ASN A 58 -4.43 15.28 1.84
CA ASN A 58 -3.09 14.76 2.19
C ASN A 58 -2.97 14.43 3.68
N LYS A 59 -3.52 15.29 4.54
CA LYS A 59 -3.53 15.09 5.99
C LYS A 59 -4.27 13.81 6.39
N ASN A 60 -5.43 13.54 5.79
CA ASN A 60 -6.18 12.31 6.09
C ASN A 60 -5.39 11.06 5.71
N ILE A 61 -4.67 11.09 4.59
CA ILE A 61 -3.89 9.94 4.12
C ILE A 61 -2.67 9.72 5.02
N GLU A 62 -2.03 10.79 5.48
CA GLU A 62 -0.96 10.69 6.48
C GLU A 62 -1.48 10.06 7.78
N GLU A 63 -2.61 10.53 8.31
CA GLU A 63 -3.24 9.95 9.51
C GLU A 63 -3.63 8.47 9.33
N MET A 64 -3.99 8.05 8.12
CA MET A 64 -4.25 6.63 7.82
C MET A 64 -2.96 5.81 7.86
N ILE A 65 -1.88 6.30 7.25
CA ILE A 65 -0.57 5.65 7.28
C ILE A 65 -0.06 5.51 8.71
N ASP A 66 -0.24 6.54 9.55
CA ASP A 66 0.19 6.52 10.96
C ASP A 66 -0.42 5.35 11.73
N LYS A 67 -1.65 4.95 11.39
CA LYS A 67 -2.36 3.85 12.04
C LYS A 67 -1.93 2.46 11.57
N ILE A 68 -1.38 2.35 10.36
CA ILE A 68 -1.06 1.07 9.72
C ILE A 68 0.42 0.86 9.43
N TYR A 69 1.27 1.85 9.75
CA TYR A 69 2.69 1.80 9.47
C TYR A 69 3.37 0.68 10.27
N ASP A 70 3.87 -0.31 9.55
CA ASP A 70 4.75 -1.33 10.09
C ASP A 70 5.94 -1.56 9.13
N PRO A 71 7.19 -1.25 9.56
CA PRO A 71 8.38 -1.46 8.74
C PRO A 71 8.58 -2.90 8.25
N GLN A 72 8.10 -3.89 9.00
CA GLN A 72 8.26 -5.31 8.67
C GLN A 72 7.32 -5.75 7.55
N TYR A 73 6.12 -5.17 7.48
CA TYR A 73 5.10 -5.55 6.49
C TYR A 73 5.15 -4.72 5.20
N GLY A 74 5.93 -3.63 5.16
CA GLY A 74 6.07 -2.77 3.99
C GLY A 74 4.74 -2.15 3.58
N ALA A 75 4.44 -2.13 2.27
CA ALA A 75 3.19 -1.57 1.75
C ALA A 75 1.98 -2.52 1.84
N ARG A 76 2.16 -3.79 2.23
CA ARG A 76 1.07 -4.78 2.25
C ARG A 76 -0.15 -4.38 3.11
N PRO A 77 0.01 -3.71 4.27
CA PRO A 77 -1.12 -3.23 5.06
C PRO A 77 -2.02 -2.23 4.32
N ILE A 78 -1.49 -1.51 3.31
CA ILE A 78 -2.24 -0.51 2.55
C ILE A 78 -3.41 -1.15 1.81
N GLU A 79 -3.18 -2.24 1.09
CA GLU A 79 -4.25 -2.91 0.32
C GLU A 79 -5.33 -3.46 1.24
N ARG A 80 -4.94 -4.08 2.36
CA ARG A 80 -5.90 -4.55 3.37
C ARG A 80 -6.69 -3.40 3.97
N TYR A 81 -6.04 -2.29 4.32
CA TYR A 81 -6.73 -1.15 4.90
C TYR A 81 -7.76 -0.55 3.93
N ILE A 82 -7.45 -0.52 2.62
CA ILE A 82 -8.42 -0.09 1.61
C ILE A 82 -9.64 -1.02 1.58
N GLN A 83 -9.42 -2.34 1.60
CA GLN A 83 -10.51 -3.34 1.52
C GLN A 83 -11.32 -3.48 2.82
N ASP A 84 -10.65 -3.46 3.97
CA ASP A 84 -11.27 -3.79 5.26
C ASP A 84 -11.85 -2.56 5.96
N VAL A 85 -11.36 -1.36 5.64
CA VAL A 85 -11.77 -0.12 6.31
C VAL A 85 -12.38 0.87 5.32
N ILE A 86 -11.66 1.23 4.25
CA ILE A 86 -12.11 2.29 3.35
C ILE A 86 -13.33 1.85 2.51
N GLU A 87 -13.29 0.65 1.95
CA GLU A 87 -14.36 0.11 1.12
C GLU A 87 -15.70 -0.01 1.87
N PRO A 88 -15.76 -0.60 3.09
CA PRO A 88 -16.97 -0.63 3.90
C PRO A 88 -17.50 0.76 4.24
N GLU A 89 -16.62 1.72 4.56
CA GLU A 89 -17.03 3.09 4.87
C GLU A 89 -17.67 3.77 3.66
N ILE A 90 -17.12 3.57 2.45
CA ILE A 90 -17.71 4.08 1.20
C ILE A 90 -19.08 3.42 0.96
N ILE A 91 -19.18 2.09 1.10
CA ILE A 91 -20.43 1.35 0.90
C ILE A 91 -21.53 1.86 1.86
N LYS A 92 -21.22 2.03 3.14
CA LYS A 92 -22.17 2.59 4.13
C LYS A 92 -22.66 3.97 3.70
N HIS A 93 -21.77 4.85 3.25
CA HIS A 93 -22.13 6.19 2.80
C HIS A 93 -23.04 6.19 1.56
N ILE A 94 -22.87 5.22 0.66
CA ILE A 94 -23.74 5.04 -0.50
C ILE A 94 -25.12 4.55 -0.04
N LEU A 95 -25.16 3.52 0.81
CA LEU A 95 -26.41 2.92 1.28
C LEU A 95 -27.25 3.87 2.16
N GLN A 96 -26.63 4.69 3.00
CA GLN A 96 -27.34 5.67 3.85
C GLN A 96 -27.93 6.85 3.07
N LYS A 97 -27.49 7.08 1.83
CA LYS A 97 -28.02 8.14 0.95
C LYS A 97 -29.17 7.66 0.05
N LYS A 98 -29.54 6.39 0.16
CA LYS A 98 -30.71 5.79 -0.48
C LYS A 98 -31.91 5.85 0.45
#